data_AF-W7Y3U9-F1
#
_entry.id   AF-W7Y3U9-F1
#
_cell.length_a   1.000
_cell.length_b   1.000
_cell.length_c   1.000
_cell.angle_alpha   90.00
_cell.angle_beta   90.00
_cell.angle_gamma   90.00
#
_symmetry.space_group_name_H-M   'P 1'
#
loop_
_entity.id
_entity.type
_entity.pdbx_description
1 polymer ?
#
loop_
_entity_poly.entity_id
_entity_poly.type
_entity_poly.pdbx_seq_one_letter_code
_entity_poly.pdbx_strand_id
1 'polypeptide(L)'
;MICDAKMMSYVRFDRVKFDGATSIQARIASGQRIGSFEIRLNNPKGKLIAEFPIEYTGGWSSWKTIEANISEPVTGTHNLVVVFKSDWGSTKSVNLNWLLLK
;
A
#
# COMPACT_ATOMS: atom_id res chain seq x y z
N MET A 1 2.45 -4.10 11.32
CA MET A 1 2.26 -5.26 10.43
C MET A 1 0.78 -5.53 10.27
N ILE A 2 0.31 -5.58 9.03
CA ILE A 2 -1.07 -5.82 8.63
C ILE A 2 -1.12 -7.22 8.02
N CYS A 3 -2.02 -8.04 8.52
CA CYS A 3 -2.32 -9.36 8.00
C CYS A 3 -3.82 -9.46 7.74
N ASP A 4 -4.23 -10.39 6.87
CA ASP A 4 -5.64 -10.61 6.51
C ASP A 4 -6.31 -9.39 5.84
N ALA A 5 -5.56 -8.69 4.96
CA ALA A 5 -6.12 -7.60 4.18
C ALA A 5 -7.20 -8.12 3.21
N LYS A 6 -8.40 -7.56 3.31
CA LYS A 6 -9.58 -7.93 2.51
C LYS A 6 -9.88 -6.86 1.47
N MET A 7 -10.69 -7.23 0.47
CA MET A 7 -11.17 -6.30 -0.55
C MET A 7 -11.79 -5.04 0.10
N MET A 8 -11.34 -3.87 -0.35
CA MET A 8 -11.79 -2.54 0.13
C MET A 8 -11.49 -2.21 1.59
N SER A 9 -10.77 -3.08 2.31
CA SER A 9 -10.20 -2.72 3.61
C SER A 9 -9.11 -1.67 3.43
N TYR A 10 -8.88 -0.87 4.47
CA TYR A 10 -7.87 0.17 4.43
C TYR A 10 -7.18 0.34 5.78
N VAL A 11 -5.98 0.91 5.73
CA VAL A 11 -5.24 1.37 6.90
C VAL A 11 -4.89 2.83 6.69
N ARG A 12 -5.03 3.62 7.75
CA ARG A 12 -4.75 5.06 7.73
C ARG A 12 -3.61 5.36 8.71
N PHE A 13 -2.66 6.16 8.24
CA PHE A 13 -1.58 6.77 9.01
C PHE A 13 -1.85 8.26 9.06
N ASP A 14 -2.03 8.78 10.26
CA ASP A 14 -2.36 10.19 10.46
C ASP A 14 -1.13 11.08 10.45
N ARG A 15 -1.29 12.29 9.90
CA ARG A 15 -0.30 13.38 9.96
C ARG A 15 1.09 12.97 9.47
N VAL A 16 1.15 12.33 8.30
CA VAL A 16 2.40 11.95 7.64
C VAL A 16 2.96 13.14 6.88
N LYS A 17 4.22 13.49 7.18
CA LYS A 17 4.96 14.55 6.50
C LYS A 17 5.74 13.93 5.34
N PHE A 18 5.56 14.46 4.13
CA PHE A 18 6.18 13.89 2.93
C PHE A 18 7.59 14.41 2.66
N ASP A 19 7.97 15.60 3.15
CA ASP A 19 9.34 16.15 3.11
C ASP A 19 10.09 16.01 1.78
N GLY A 20 9.37 16.12 0.66
CA GLY A 20 9.96 16.02 -0.68
C GLY A 20 10.10 14.59 -1.20
N ALA A 21 9.46 13.61 -0.55
CA ALA A 21 9.43 12.24 -1.01
C ALA A 21 8.89 12.16 -2.44
N THR A 22 9.59 11.39 -3.26
CA THR A 22 9.33 11.11 -4.67
C THR A 22 8.96 9.65 -4.92
N SER A 23 9.27 8.74 -3.99
CA SER A 23 8.87 7.34 -4.08
C SER A 23 8.44 6.77 -2.73
N ILE A 24 7.73 5.65 -2.77
CA ILE A 24 7.30 4.90 -1.59
C ILE A 24 7.77 3.47 -1.74
N GLN A 25 8.42 2.96 -0.71
CA GLN A 25 8.71 1.55 -0.58
C GLN A 25 7.68 0.87 0.32
N ALA A 26 7.26 -0.32 -0.08
CA ALA A 26 6.39 -1.18 0.70
C ALA A 26 7.05 -2.55 0.86
N ARG A 27 7.13 -3.03 2.11
CA ARG A 27 7.55 -4.41 2.37
C ARG A 27 6.35 -5.32 2.50
N ILE A 28 6.18 -6.19 1.51
CA ILE A 28 5.00 -7.03 1.35
C ILE A 28 5.35 -8.52 1.36
N ALA A 29 4.37 -9.34 1.71
CA ALA A 29 4.40 -10.78 1.49
C ALA A 29 3.02 -11.23 0.98
N SER A 30 3.01 -12.01 -0.09
CA SER A 30 1.78 -12.55 -0.66
C SER A 30 1.97 -14.01 -1.07
N GLY A 31 1.00 -14.83 -0.66
CA GLY A 31 0.84 -16.20 -1.14
C GLY A 31 0.06 -16.31 -2.45
N GLN A 32 -0.47 -15.20 -2.98
CA GLN A 32 -1.29 -15.15 -4.19
C GLN A 32 -0.82 -14.02 -5.12
N ARG A 33 -1.15 -14.09 -6.40
CA ARG A 33 -0.78 -13.08 -7.42
C ARG A 33 -2.01 -12.29 -7.87
N ILE A 34 -2.80 -11.81 -6.91
CA ILE A 34 -4.12 -11.25 -7.19
C ILE A 34 -4.28 -9.92 -6.45
N GLY A 35 -4.59 -8.86 -7.20
CA GLY A 35 -4.93 -7.54 -6.68
C GLY A 35 -3.82 -6.49 -6.76
N SER A 36 -4.13 -5.32 -6.20
CA SER A 36 -3.22 -4.20 -5.99
C SER A 36 -3.50 -3.55 -4.64
N PHE A 37 -2.60 -2.71 -4.15
CA PHE A 37 -2.94 -1.77 -3.10
C PHE A 37 -2.58 -0.36 -3.52
N GLU A 38 -3.43 0.56 -3.11
CA GLU A 38 -3.37 1.96 -3.49
C GLU A 38 -2.98 2.78 -2.27
N ILE A 39 -2.11 3.77 -2.47
CA ILE A 39 -1.82 4.79 -1.48
C ILE A 39 -2.55 6.06 -1.87
N ARG A 40 -3.42 6.51 -0.98
CA ARG A 40 -4.30 7.67 -1.15
C ARG A 40 -4.07 8.70 -0.05
N LEU A 41 -4.38 9.96 -0.35
CA LEU A 41 -4.30 11.06 0.60
C LEU A 41 -5.63 11.35 1.28
N ASN A 42 -5.55 11.63 2.58
CA ASN A 42 -6.60 12.10 3.49
C ASN A 42 -7.74 11.12 3.77
N ASN A 43 -8.28 10.43 2.77
CA ASN A 43 -9.38 9.49 2.91
C ASN A 43 -9.29 8.30 1.91
N PRO A 44 -10.02 7.19 2.13
CA PRO A 44 -9.98 5.99 1.26
C PRO A 44 -10.45 6.22 -0.18
N LYS A 45 -11.21 7.29 -0.44
CA LYS A 45 -11.61 7.73 -1.79
C LYS A 45 -10.82 8.97 -2.24
N GLY A 46 -9.74 9.30 -1.52
CA GLY A 46 -8.96 10.49 -1.73
C GLY A 46 -8.03 10.36 -2.92
N LYS A 47 -7.20 11.37 -3.13
CA LYS A 47 -6.27 11.40 -4.26
C LYS A 47 -5.33 10.21 -4.22
N LEU A 48 -5.30 9.43 -5.30
CA LEU A 48 -4.34 8.34 -5.49
C LEU A 48 -2.96 8.94 -5.80
N ILE A 49 -1.95 8.55 -5.04
CA ILE A 49 -0.56 9.03 -5.21
C ILE A 49 0.40 7.92 -5.63
N ALA A 50 0.09 6.66 -5.34
CA ALA A 50 0.88 5.52 -5.77
C ALA A 50 -0.01 4.27 -5.82
N GLU A 51 0.26 3.37 -6.75
CA GLU A 51 -0.37 2.05 -6.83
C GLU A 51 0.71 0.98 -6.89
N PHE A 52 0.49 -0.11 -6.15
CA PHE A 52 1.39 -1.24 -6.09
C PHE A 52 0.67 -2.50 -6.54
N PRO A 53 1.07 -3.12 -7.66
CA PRO A 53 0.55 -4.43 -8.03
C PRO A 53 1.03 -5.47 -7.01
N ILE A 54 0.13 -6.37 -6.58
CA ILE A 54 0.50 -7.46 -5.67
C ILE A 54 1.13 -8.59 -6.48
N GLU A 55 2.41 -8.84 -6.25
CA GLU A 55 3.13 -9.97 -6.84
C GLU A 55 3.23 -11.16 -5.89
N TYR A 56 3.36 -12.36 -6.45
CA TYR A 56 3.68 -13.55 -5.67
C TYR A 56 5.10 -13.46 -5.10
N THR A 57 5.21 -13.47 -3.77
CA THR A 57 6.50 -13.31 -3.11
C THR A 57 7.15 -14.64 -2.73
N GLY A 58 6.48 -15.77 -2.95
CA GLY A 58 6.93 -17.09 -2.50
C GLY A 58 6.17 -17.61 -1.26
N GLY A 59 5.14 -16.88 -0.79
CA GLY A 59 4.31 -17.28 0.34
C GLY A 59 4.05 -16.15 1.33
N TRP A 60 3.13 -16.39 2.27
CA TRP A 60 2.70 -15.41 3.27
C TRP A 60 3.79 -14.94 4.24
N SER A 61 4.90 -15.67 4.31
CA SER A 61 6.07 -15.37 5.15
C SER A 61 7.31 -15.02 4.33
N SER A 62 7.20 -15.00 2.99
CA SER A 62 8.29 -14.62 2.10
C SER A 62 8.15 -13.14 1.76
N TRP A 63 9.08 -12.32 2.26
CA TRP A 63 8.98 -10.87 2.18
C TRP A 63 9.80 -10.30 1.03
N LYS A 64 9.18 -9.40 0.26
CA LYS A 64 9.87 -8.58 -0.75
C LYS A 64 9.60 -7.10 -0.49
N THR A 65 10.58 -6.26 -0.81
CA THR A 65 10.39 -4.82 -0.84
C THR A 65 10.14 -4.41 -2.28
N ILE A 66 9.02 -3.73 -2.50
CA ILE A 66 8.67 -3.13 -3.79
C ILE A 66 8.64 -1.63 -3.65
N GLU A 67 8.89 -0.92 -4.75
CA GLU A 67 8.94 0.54 -4.78
C GLU A 67 8.02 1.05 -5.90
N ALA A 68 7.27 2.12 -5.61
CA ALA A 68 6.48 2.84 -6.60
C ALA A 68 6.75 4.33 -6.48
N ASN A 69 6.82 5.00 -7.63
CA ASN A 69 6.96 6.45 -7.67
C ASN A 69 5.66 7.12 -7.24
N ILE A 70 5.80 8.25 -6.55
CA ILE A 70 4.68 9.13 -6.24
C ILE A 70 4.32 9.86 -7.54
N SER A 71 3.09 9.71 -8.00
CA SER A 71 2.63 10.25 -9.28
C SER A 71 2.70 11.76 -9.35
N GLU A 72 2.53 12.44 -8.21
CA GLU A 72 2.56 13.89 -8.11
C GLU A 72 3.22 14.34 -6.80
N PRO A 73 4.05 15.41 -6.80
CA PRO A 73 4.67 15.92 -5.59
C PRO A 73 3.64 16.24 -4.50
N VAL A 74 3.81 15.62 -3.33
CA VAL A 74 2.96 15.86 -2.16
C VAL A 74 3.72 16.75 -1.18
N THR A 75 3.18 17.93 -0.90
CA THR A 75 3.77 18.89 0.04
C THR A 75 2.95 18.97 1.32
N GLY A 76 3.62 19.26 2.44
CA GLY A 76 2.98 19.40 3.74
C GLY A 76 2.70 18.07 4.45
N THR A 77 1.69 18.10 5.32
CA THR A 77 1.30 16.97 6.18
C THR A 77 -0.09 16.50 5.76
N HIS A 78 -0.22 15.21 5.45
CA HIS A 78 -1.47 14.58 5.01
C HIS A 78 -1.68 13.27 5.75
N ASN A 79 -2.92 12.76 5.77
CA ASN A 79 -3.13 11.39 6.20
C ASN A 79 -2.86 10.46 5.02
N LEU A 80 -2.09 9.40 5.24
CA LEU A 80 -1.80 8.39 4.23
C LEU A 80 -2.75 7.23 4.43
N VAL A 81 -3.51 6.88 3.40
CA VAL A 81 -4.50 5.80 3.44
C VAL A 81 -4.11 4.73 2.43
N VAL A 82 -3.80 3.53 2.93
CA VAL A 82 -3.55 2.35 2.10
C VAL A 82 -4.86 1.62 1.90
N VAL A 83 -5.31 1.48 0.66
CA VAL A 83 -6.54 0.76 0.31
C VAL A 83 -6.18 -0.52 -0.42
N PHE A 84 -6.65 -1.66 0.07
CA PHE A 84 -6.38 -2.96 -0.52
C PHE A 84 -7.45 -3.32 -1.54
N LYS A 85 -7.03 -3.60 -2.78
CA LYS A 85 -7.89 -4.07 -3.88
C LYS A 85 -7.52 -5.50 -4.21
N SER A 86 -8.45 -6.42 -4.06
CA SER A 86 -8.30 -7.81 -4.46
C SER A 86 -9.49 -8.23 -5.30
N ASP A 87 -9.34 -9.31 -6.05
CA ASP A 87 -10.45 -9.86 -6.82
C ASP A 87 -11.58 -10.34 -5.91
N TRP A 88 -12.79 -10.32 -6.47
CA TRP A 88 -14.00 -10.74 -5.79
C TRP A 88 -13.86 -12.18 -5.29
N GLY A 89 -14.10 -12.39 -3.99
CA GLY A 89 -14.02 -13.71 -3.36
C GLY A 89 -12.65 -14.07 -2.78
N SER A 90 -11.61 -13.22 -2.93
CA SER A 90 -10.35 -13.42 -2.21
C SER A 90 -10.53 -13.13 -0.72
N THR A 91 -10.09 -14.06 0.13
CA THR A 91 -10.11 -13.91 1.58
C THR A 91 -8.90 -13.16 2.11
N LYS A 92 -7.80 -13.09 1.33
CA LYS A 92 -6.53 -12.48 1.73
C LYS A 92 -5.75 -12.00 0.52
N SER A 93 -5.45 -10.69 0.49
CA SER A 93 -4.73 -10.07 -0.63
C SER A 93 -3.22 -10.04 -0.41
N VAL A 94 -2.76 -9.35 0.63
CA VAL A 94 -1.34 -9.13 0.91
C VAL A 94 -1.10 -8.91 2.40
N ASN A 95 0.05 -9.35 2.90
CA ASN A 95 0.57 -8.90 4.18
C ASN A 95 1.45 -7.67 3.95
N LEU A 96 1.19 -6.58 4.66
CA LEU A 96 1.99 -5.36 4.61
C LEU A 96 2.74 -5.19 5.92
N ASN A 97 4.07 -5.14 5.87
CA ASN A 97 4.88 -4.97 7.06
C ASN A 97 5.04 -3.48 7.41
N TRP A 98 5.66 -2.73 6.51
CA TRP A 98 5.96 -1.31 6.65
C TRP A 98 5.91 -0.57 5.32
N LEU A 99 5.77 0.75 5.42
CA LEU A 99 5.94 1.71 4.34
C LEU A 99 7.10 2.65 4.68
N LEU A 100 7.88 3.02 3.67
CA LEU A 100 8.95 4.01 3.78
C LEU A 100 8.78 5.03 2.67
N LEU A 101 8.62 6.30 3.03
CA LEU A 101 8.67 7.42 2.09
C LEU A 101 10.13 7.75 1.79
N LYS A 102 10.45 7.98 0.52
CA LYS A 102 11.78 8.32 0.03
C LYS A 102 11.76 9.60 -0.77
#